data_AF-A0A2N0QTA4-F1
#
_entry.id   AF-A0A2N0QTA4-F1
#
_cell.length_a   1.000
_cell.length_b   1.000
_cell.length_c   1.000
_cell.angle_alpha   90.00
_cell.angle_beta   90.00
_cell.angle_gamma   90.00
#
_symmetry.space_group_name_H-M   'P 1'
#
loop_
_entity.id
_entity.type
_entity.pdbx_description
1 polymer ?
#
loop_
_entity_poly.entity_id
_entity_poly.type
_entity_poly.pdbx_seq_one_letter_code
_entity_poly.pdbx_strand_id
1 'polypeptide(L)'
;LPTSKIRNEHSEITHYTNFLDRIMRGLFDNPDKCIVQWLNTALNESKTRKFEGRTKQPDFTVSIICQLQTSATLFVGEVSPPSKKGDVYKNCNDLIRFGVFMKDPKSSVDKGADIKVLGFQCIDYKVDYYIMDLVKGIYIMLHVGQVSIPASLKDMSSFVDDIELSLRIQDIF
;
A
#
# COMPACT_ATOMS: atom_id res chain seq x y z
N LEU A 1 6.31 -15.67 -11.78
CA LEU A 1 5.31 -16.31 -10.89
C LEU A 1 5.63 -17.80 -10.79
N PRO A 2 5.57 -18.41 -9.60
CA PRO A 2 5.75 -19.86 -9.46
C PRO A 2 4.61 -20.61 -10.17
N THR A 3 4.91 -21.82 -10.67
CA THR A 3 3.95 -22.66 -11.41
C THR A 3 2.89 -23.29 -10.50
N SER A 4 3.12 -23.28 -9.18
CA SER A 4 2.21 -23.79 -8.14
C SER A 4 2.34 -22.98 -6.85
N LYS A 5 1.31 -23.05 -5.99
CA LYS A 5 1.30 -22.35 -4.68
C LYS A 5 2.47 -22.82 -3.83
N ILE A 6 3.29 -21.87 -3.37
CA ILE A 6 4.47 -22.16 -2.55
C ILE A 6 4.02 -22.62 -1.16
N ARG A 7 4.38 -23.85 -0.80
CA ARG A 7 4.34 -24.37 0.57
C ARG A 7 5.76 -24.25 1.14
N ASN A 8 6.10 -23.22 1.93
CA ASN A 8 7.23 -23.33 2.85
C ASN A 8 7.29 -22.30 3.98
N GLU A 9 7.84 -22.75 5.12
CA GLU A 9 7.83 -22.23 6.49
C GLU A 9 8.66 -20.96 6.77
N HIS A 10 8.93 -20.13 5.75
CA HIS A 10 9.28 -18.73 6.01
C HIS A 10 7.99 -17.99 6.43
N SER A 11 8.11 -16.94 7.26
CA SER A 11 6.95 -16.16 7.69
C SER A 11 6.09 -15.83 6.46
N GLU A 12 4.90 -16.42 6.37
CA GLU A 12 4.03 -16.39 5.18
C GLU A 12 3.77 -14.95 4.77
N ILE A 13 3.66 -14.06 5.76
CA ILE A 13 3.55 -12.62 5.58
C ILE A 13 4.79 -12.04 4.89
N THR A 14 6.02 -12.38 5.29
CA THR A 14 7.24 -11.89 4.61
C THR A 14 7.31 -12.34 3.16
N HIS A 15 6.98 -13.61 2.89
CA HIS A 15 6.96 -14.10 1.52
C HIS A 15 5.92 -13.35 0.68
N TYR A 16 4.74 -13.14 1.25
CA TYR A 16 3.62 -12.50 0.58
C TYR A 16 3.85 -11.00 0.34
N THR A 17 4.38 -10.28 1.32
CA THR A 17 4.83 -8.89 1.20
C THR A 17 5.89 -8.75 0.10
N ASN A 18 6.93 -9.60 0.07
CA ASN A 18 7.95 -9.54 -0.98
C ASN A 18 7.40 -9.84 -2.38
N PHE A 19 6.41 -10.74 -2.47
CA PHE A 19 5.73 -11.04 -3.73
C PHE A 19 4.93 -9.82 -4.21
N LEU A 20 4.14 -9.22 -3.33
CA LEU A 20 3.34 -8.04 -3.64
C LEU A 20 4.21 -6.83 -4.00
N ASP A 21 5.31 -6.60 -3.27
CA ASP A 21 6.27 -5.51 -3.53
C ASP A 21 6.76 -5.51 -4.98
N ARG A 22 7.07 -6.67 -5.55
CA ARG A 22 7.53 -6.79 -6.95
C ARG A 22 6.47 -6.35 -7.95
N ILE A 23 5.21 -6.69 -7.70
CA ILE A 23 4.09 -6.34 -8.58
C ILE A 23 3.79 -4.85 -8.45
N MET A 24 3.69 -4.35 -7.22
CA MET A 24 3.39 -2.95 -6.95
C MET A 24 4.49 -2.02 -7.46
N ARG A 25 5.77 -2.43 -7.37
CA ARG A 25 6.89 -1.75 -8.05
C ARG A 25 6.64 -1.64 -9.54
N GLY A 26 6.34 -2.74 -10.22
CA GLY A 26 6.08 -2.71 -11.66
C GLY A 26 4.87 -1.87 -12.07
N LEU A 27 3.85 -1.77 -11.21
CA LEU A 27 2.64 -0.99 -11.50
C LEU A 27 2.82 0.51 -11.29
N PHE A 28 3.55 0.90 -10.24
CA PHE A 28 3.63 2.31 -9.82
C PHE A 28 4.94 2.99 -10.18
N ASP A 29 5.99 2.26 -10.54
CA ASP A 29 7.24 2.86 -11.02
C ASP A 29 7.06 3.45 -12.42
N ASN A 30 7.09 4.78 -12.51
CA ASN A 30 7.03 5.52 -13.77
C ASN A 30 8.19 6.53 -13.83
N PRO A 31 9.33 6.14 -14.41
CA PRO A 31 10.54 6.96 -14.38
C PRO A 31 10.39 8.30 -15.13
N ASP A 32 9.44 8.40 -16.05
CA ASP A 32 9.20 9.61 -16.84
C ASP A 32 8.39 10.67 -16.08
N LYS A 33 7.60 10.26 -15.08
CA LYS A 33 6.75 11.15 -14.28
C LYS A 33 7.30 11.39 -12.87
N CYS A 34 7.64 10.31 -12.16
CA CYS A 34 7.97 10.37 -10.74
C CYS A 34 9.02 9.33 -10.34
N ILE A 35 9.88 9.69 -9.39
CA ILE A 35 10.81 8.77 -8.76
C ILE A 35 10.10 8.10 -7.59
N VAL A 36 9.90 6.78 -7.67
CA VAL A 36 9.28 5.99 -6.60
C VAL A 36 10.35 5.44 -5.67
N GLN A 37 10.33 5.85 -4.41
CA GLN A 37 11.22 5.36 -3.37
C GLN A 37 10.48 4.43 -2.40
N TRP A 38 10.86 3.16 -2.41
CA TRP A 38 10.31 2.13 -1.53
C TRP A 38 11.06 2.14 -0.19
N LEU A 39 10.48 2.78 0.81
CA LEU A 39 11.15 3.07 2.09
C LEU A 39 11.30 1.83 2.98
N ASN A 40 10.51 0.79 2.76
CA ASN A 40 10.55 -0.46 3.56
C ASN A 40 11.81 -1.29 3.31
N THR A 41 12.57 -0.97 2.25
CA THR A 41 13.85 -1.61 1.94
C THR A 41 15.05 -0.96 2.64
N ALA A 42 14.87 0.18 3.35
CA ALA A 42 15.98 0.88 4.01
C ALA A 42 15.52 1.78 5.17
N LEU A 43 14.95 1.22 6.25
CA LEU A 43 14.68 2.01 7.46
C LEU A 43 15.43 1.45 8.69
N ASN A 44 16.71 1.79 8.77
CA ASN A 44 17.45 1.79 10.05
C ASN A 44 17.17 3.07 10.88
N GLU A 45 16.33 3.99 10.40
CA GLU A 45 16.17 5.31 11.00
C GLU A 45 14.71 5.70 11.23
N SER A 46 14.11 5.16 12.30
CA SER A 46 13.09 5.92 13.04
C SER A 46 12.91 5.40 14.47
N LYS A 47 13.96 5.55 15.30
CA LYS A 47 13.87 5.48 16.77
C LYS A 47 13.21 6.72 17.37
N THR A 48 12.14 7.25 16.77
CA THR A 48 11.54 8.49 17.27
C THR A 48 10.02 8.52 17.07
N ARG A 49 9.32 7.68 17.84
CA ARG A 49 8.35 8.12 18.87
C ARG A 49 7.70 6.87 19.47
N LYS A 50 7.95 6.67 20.76
CA LYS A 50 7.17 5.77 21.61
C LYS A 50 5.83 6.46 21.87
N PHE A 51 4.79 6.07 21.15
CA PHE A 51 3.48 5.99 21.80
C PHE A 51 3.52 4.74 22.68
N GLU A 52 2.77 4.71 23.78
CA GLU A 52 2.75 3.57 24.69
C GLU A 52 2.43 2.27 23.92
N GLY A 53 3.39 1.34 23.90
CA GLY A 53 3.36 0.13 23.05
C GLY A 53 4.30 0.20 21.86
N ARG A 54 4.79 -0.95 21.36
CA ARG A 54 5.63 -0.99 20.15
C ARG A 54 4.87 -0.33 19.01
N THR A 55 5.34 0.81 18.49
CA THR A 55 4.77 1.46 17.31
C THR A 55 4.95 0.54 16.11
N LYS A 56 3.88 -0.19 15.75
CA LYS A 56 3.85 -1.05 14.57
C LYS A 56 3.91 -0.13 13.35
N GLN A 57 4.90 -0.34 12.49
CA GLN A 57 4.98 0.32 11.19
C GLN A 57 4.02 -0.39 10.22
N PRO A 58 3.53 0.30 9.18
CA PRO A 58 2.81 -0.35 8.10
C PRO A 58 3.74 -1.35 7.38
N ASP A 59 3.15 -2.39 6.79
CA ASP A 59 3.91 -3.37 6.00
C ASP A 59 4.51 -2.73 4.75
N PHE A 60 3.85 -1.68 4.23
CA PHE A 60 4.33 -0.85 3.13
C PHE A 60 4.31 0.64 3.47
N THR A 61 5.43 1.29 3.20
CA THR A 61 5.66 2.73 3.11
C THR A 61 6.44 3.01 1.83
N VAL A 62 5.89 3.84 0.94
CA VAL A 62 6.53 4.23 -0.32
C VAL A 62 6.35 5.73 -0.48
N SER A 63 7.40 6.45 -0.81
CA SER A 63 7.31 7.86 -1.17
C SER A 63 7.50 8.03 -2.66
N ILE A 64 6.55 8.68 -3.32
CA ILE A 64 6.65 9.07 -4.72
C ILE A 64 7.04 10.54 -4.78
N ILE A 65 8.13 10.83 -5.49
CA ILE A 65 8.65 12.19 -5.70
C ILE A 65 8.44 12.53 -7.19
N CYS A 66 7.44 13.36 -7.49
CA CYS A 66 7.15 13.77 -8.86
C CYS A 66 7.96 15.01 -9.24
N GLN A 67 8.58 15.01 -10.42
CA GLN A 67 9.60 16.01 -10.80
C GLN A 67 9.05 17.45 -10.95
N LEU A 68 7.73 17.61 -11.09
CA LEU A 68 7.07 18.90 -11.36
C LEU A 68 6.22 19.44 -10.20
N GLN A 69 6.00 18.66 -9.15
CA GLN A 69 5.29 19.09 -7.95
C GLN A 69 6.10 18.71 -6.72
N THR A 70 6.41 19.69 -5.87
CA THR A 70 7.01 19.49 -4.53
C THR A 70 6.13 18.67 -3.55
N SER A 71 5.14 17.91 -4.04
CA SER A 71 4.31 17.01 -3.26
C SER A 71 4.92 15.62 -3.27
N ALA A 72 5.40 15.18 -2.11
CA ALA A 72 5.73 13.78 -1.89
C ALA A 72 4.40 13.05 -1.62
N THR A 73 3.95 12.21 -2.56
CA THR A 73 2.79 11.35 -2.33
C THR A 73 3.28 10.13 -1.56
N LEU A 74 2.79 9.95 -0.33
CA LEU A 74 3.06 8.76 0.45
C LEU A 74 2.03 7.67 0.10
N PHE A 75 2.51 6.48 -0.21
CA PHE A 75 1.73 5.26 -0.23
C PHE A 75 1.96 4.49 1.06
N VAL A 76 0.87 4.09 1.70
CA VAL A 76 0.91 3.19 2.84
C VAL A 76 0.19 1.89 2.46
N GLY A 77 0.64 0.75 2.96
CA GLY A 77 -0.06 -0.51 2.77
C GLY A 77 0.02 -1.45 3.95
N GLU A 78 -1.05 -2.22 4.14
CA GLU A 78 -1.16 -3.28 5.14
C GLU A 78 -1.47 -4.61 4.45
N VAL A 79 -0.83 -5.68 4.92
CA VAL A 79 -0.92 -6.99 4.29
C VAL A 79 -1.32 -8.08 5.27
N SER A 80 -2.38 -8.78 4.91
CA SER A 80 -2.80 -10.02 5.55
C SER A 80 -2.62 -11.19 4.59
N PRO A 81 -1.77 -12.18 4.93
CA PRO A 81 -1.53 -13.32 4.06
C PRO A 81 -2.79 -14.20 3.92
N PRO A 82 -2.82 -15.12 2.94
CA PRO A 82 -3.97 -16.00 2.69
C PRO A 82 -4.47 -16.75 3.93
N SER A 83 -3.57 -17.22 4.81
CA SER A 83 -3.96 -17.88 6.07
C SER A 83 -4.77 -17.00 7.04
N LYS A 84 -4.74 -15.67 6.88
CA LYS A 84 -5.46 -14.69 7.70
C LYS A 84 -6.71 -14.12 7.04
N LYS A 85 -7.07 -14.59 5.85
CA LYS A 85 -8.27 -14.15 5.12
C LYS A 85 -9.56 -14.24 5.95
N GLY A 86 -9.72 -15.32 6.71
CA GLY A 86 -10.91 -15.56 7.53
C GLY A 86 -10.94 -14.80 8.86
N ASP A 87 -9.85 -14.14 9.25
CA ASP A 87 -9.75 -13.40 10.51
C ASP A 87 -10.30 -11.98 10.34
N VAL A 88 -11.62 -11.88 10.24
CA VAL A 88 -12.34 -10.61 10.00
C VAL A 88 -12.01 -9.57 11.07
N TYR A 89 -11.94 -9.98 12.33
CA TYR A 89 -11.62 -9.07 13.44
C TYR A 89 -10.23 -8.45 13.28
N LYS A 90 -9.21 -9.27 12.99
CA LYS A 90 -7.85 -8.77 12.72
C LYS A 90 -7.84 -7.84 11.50
N ASN A 91 -8.47 -8.25 10.39
CA ASN A 91 -8.46 -7.50 9.14
C ASN A 91 -9.14 -6.12 9.28
N CYS A 92 -10.25 -6.04 10.02
CA CYS A 92 -10.90 -4.77 10.34
C CYS A 92 -10.03 -3.88 11.24
N ASN A 93 -9.38 -4.46 12.25
CA ASN A 93 -8.45 -3.70 13.09
C ASN A 93 -7.24 -3.18 12.31
N ASP A 94 -6.71 -3.98 11.38
CA ASP A 94 -5.65 -3.55 10.47
C ASP A 94 -6.14 -2.42 9.55
N LEU A 95 -7.38 -2.46 9.06
CA LEU A 95 -7.96 -1.38 8.24
C LEU A 95 -8.12 -0.06 9.02
N ILE A 96 -8.59 -0.12 10.27
CA ILE A 96 -8.70 1.07 11.13
C ILE A 96 -7.31 1.67 11.39
N ARG A 97 -6.34 0.81 11.72
CA ARG A 97 -4.95 1.23 11.95
C ARG A 97 -4.31 1.81 10.69
N PHE A 98 -4.59 1.22 9.53
CA PHE A 98 -4.20 1.73 8.22
C PHE A 98 -4.77 3.15 7.98
N GLY A 99 -6.05 3.38 8.26
CA GLY A 99 -6.64 4.72 8.17
C GLY A 99 -5.95 5.75 9.08
N VAL A 100 -5.52 5.33 10.28
CA VAL A 100 -4.70 6.18 11.16
C VAL A 100 -3.33 6.49 10.55
N PHE A 101 -2.69 5.53 9.89
CA PHE A 101 -1.41 5.77 9.20
C PHE A 101 -1.56 6.70 8.01
N MET A 102 -2.61 6.55 7.20
CA MET A 102 -2.88 7.46 6.09
C MET A 102 -3.15 8.90 6.55
N LYS A 103 -3.67 9.07 7.78
CA LYS A 103 -3.89 10.38 8.40
C LYS A 103 -2.60 11.03 8.89
N ASP A 104 -1.57 10.27 9.31
CA ASP A 104 -0.37 10.84 9.94
C ASP A 104 0.60 11.43 8.88
N PRO A 105 0.68 12.77 8.74
CA PRO A 105 1.24 13.42 7.54
C PRO A 105 2.74 13.73 7.62
N LYS A 106 3.53 13.03 8.45
CA LYS A 106 4.99 13.30 8.53
C LYS A 106 5.76 13.08 7.21
N SER A 107 5.12 12.53 6.18
CA SER A 107 5.65 12.35 4.84
C SER A 107 5.15 13.35 3.79
N SER A 108 4.10 14.14 4.09
CA SER A 108 3.46 15.11 3.16
C SER A 108 3.57 16.56 3.63
N VAL A 109 4.54 16.80 4.52
CA VAL A 109 4.72 17.97 5.40
C VAL A 109 4.61 19.34 4.70
N ASP A 110 3.85 20.23 5.37
CA ASP A 110 3.97 21.70 5.43
C ASP A 110 3.61 22.60 4.22
N LYS A 111 2.79 22.18 3.25
CA LYS A 111 2.52 23.07 2.09
C LYS A 111 1.07 23.45 1.79
N GLY A 112 0.13 23.26 2.72
CA GLY A 112 -1.23 23.80 2.55
C GLY A 112 -1.97 23.31 1.30
N ALA A 113 -1.54 22.18 0.74
CA ALA A 113 -2.20 21.51 -0.38
C ALA A 113 -3.27 20.55 0.16
N ASP A 114 -4.34 20.32 -0.61
CA ASP A 114 -5.30 19.22 -0.37
C ASP A 114 -4.52 17.89 -0.39
N ILE A 115 -4.14 17.40 0.79
CA ILE A 115 -3.29 16.20 0.90
C ILE A 115 -4.16 14.97 0.60
N LYS A 116 -4.02 14.45 -0.62
CA LYS A 116 -4.53 13.13 -0.99
C LYS A 116 -3.46 12.08 -0.73
N VAL A 117 -3.66 11.24 0.27
CA VAL A 117 -2.79 10.08 0.52
C VAL A 117 -3.44 8.87 -0.13
N LEU A 118 -2.66 8.12 -0.92
CA LEU A 118 -3.10 6.84 -1.47
C LEU A 118 -2.60 5.72 -0.57
N GLY A 119 -3.38 4.67 -0.41
CA GLY A 119 -2.91 3.48 0.25
C GLY A 119 -3.72 2.27 -0.14
N PHE A 120 -3.31 1.12 0.35
CA PHE A 120 -4.00 -0.12 0.05
C PHE A 120 -4.03 -1.08 1.25
N GLN A 121 -5.08 -1.89 1.29
CA GLN A 121 -5.11 -3.08 2.13
C GLN A 121 -5.07 -4.30 1.22
N CYS A 122 -4.13 -5.21 1.46
CA CYS A 122 -4.06 -6.48 0.74
C CYS A 122 -4.46 -7.61 1.70
N ILE A 123 -5.57 -8.30 1.42
CA ILE A 123 -5.99 -9.48 2.18
C ILE A 123 -6.05 -10.64 1.21
N ASP A 124 -5.28 -11.71 1.48
CA ASP A 124 -5.07 -12.76 0.47
C ASP A 124 -4.57 -12.07 -0.82
N TYR A 125 -4.99 -12.49 -2.00
CA TYR A 125 -4.62 -11.88 -3.28
C TYR A 125 -5.52 -10.72 -3.73
N LYS A 126 -6.18 -10.02 -2.81
CA LYS A 126 -7.08 -8.91 -3.12
C LYS A 126 -6.53 -7.62 -2.54
N VAL A 127 -6.28 -6.65 -3.42
CA VAL A 127 -5.78 -5.32 -3.07
C VAL A 127 -6.92 -4.33 -3.18
N ASP A 128 -7.36 -3.79 -2.05
CA ASP A 128 -8.31 -2.70 -1.96
C ASP A 128 -7.57 -1.37 -1.86
N TYR A 129 -7.84 -0.46 -2.80
CA TYR A 129 -7.24 0.87 -2.83
C TYR A 129 -8.11 1.89 -2.10
N TYR A 130 -7.45 2.80 -1.38
CA TYR A 130 -8.09 3.87 -0.62
C TYR A 130 -7.41 5.20 -0.85
N ILE A 131 -8.21 6.27 -0.90
CA ILE A 131 -7.72 7.65 -0.87
C ILE A 131 -8.17 8.27 0.45
N MET A 132 -7.26 8.95 1.14
CA MET A 132 -7.57 9.80 2.29
C MET A 132 -7.58 11.26 1.84
N ASP A 133 -8.67 11.96 2.14
CA ASP A 133 -8.84 13.39 1.88
C ASP A 133 -9.22 14.15 3.16
N LEU A 134 -8.84 15.41 3.28
CA LEU A 134 -9.16 16.27 4.43
C LEU A 134 -10.19 17.32 4.03
N VAL A 135 -11.47 17.04 4.30
CA VAL A 135 -12.58 17.93 3.95
C VAL A 135 -13.08 18.61 5.21
N LYS A 136 -12.90 19.94 5.29
CA LYS A 136 -13.41 20.78 6.41
C LYS A 136 -13.00 20.26 7.80
N GLY A 137 -11.75 19.79 7.93
CA GLY A 137 -11.22 19.26 9.19
C GLY A 137 -11.58 17.80 9.50
N ILE A 138 -12.32 17.13 8.60
CA ILE A 138 -12.66 15.72 8.71
C ILE A 138 -11.84 14.94 7.69
N TYR A 139 -11.09 13.94 8.17
CA TYR A 139 -10.40 12.98 7.32
C TYR A 139 -11.40 11.95 6.81
N ILE A 140 -11.53 11.81 5.50
CA ILE A 140 -12.42 10.88 4.82
C ILE A 140 -11.57 9.86 4.05
N MET A 141 -11.67 8.59 4.43
CA MET A 141 -11.05 7.47 3.72
C MET A 141 -12.07 6.87 2.74
N LEU A 142 -11.82 7.03 1.44
CA LEU A 142 -12.68 6.55 0.36
C LEU A 142 -12.10 5.29 -0.25
N HIS A 143 -12.89 4.23 -0.36
CA HIS A 143 -12.55 3.05 -1.15
C HIS A 143 -12.68 3.37 -2.64
N VAL A 144 -11.62 3.15 -3.40
CA VAL A 144 -11.55 3.47 -4.83
C VAL A 144 -11.92 2.25 -5.68
N GLY A 145 -11.50 1.07 -5.24
CA GLY A 145 -11.77 -0.17 -5.92
C GLY A 145 -10.81 -1.28 -5.49
N GLN A 146 -11.00 -2.46 -6.09
CA GLN A 146 -10.27 -3.67 -5.75
C GLN A 146 -9.63 -4.29 -7.00
N VAL A 147 -8.41 -4.79 -6.85
CA VAL A 147 -7.69 -5.54 -7.90
C VAL A 147 -7.29 -6.92 -7.36
N SER A 148 -7.39 -7.93 -8.22
CA SER A 148 -6.95 -9.29 -7.91
C SER A 148 -5.50 -9.51 -8.36
N ILE A 149 -4.58 -9.70 -7.42
CA ILE A 149 -3.19 -10.01 -7.74
C ILE A 149 -3.08 -11.48 -8.15
N PRO A 150 -2.34 -11.83 -9.22
CA PRO A 150 -2.31 -13.20 -9.72
C PRO A 150 -1.50 -14.09 -8.78
N ALA A 151 -2.13 -15.09 -8.16
CA ALA A 151 -1.44 -16.07 -7.32
C ALA A 151 -0.63 -17.08 -8.16
N SER A 152 -0.98 -17.23 -9.44
CA SER A 152 -0.37 -18.13 -10.40
C SER A 152 -0.52 -17.60 -11.83
N LEU A 153 0.15 -18.24 -12.79
CA LEU A 153 0.01 -17.90 -14.21
C LEU A 153 -1.42 -18.05 -14.74
N LYS A 154 -2.25 -18.89 -14.10
CA LYS A 154 -3.65 -19.09 -14.51
C LYS A 154 -4.52 -17.87 -14.22
N ASP A 155 -4.10 -17.05 -13.26
CA ASP A 155 -4.84 -15.86 -12.81
C ASP A 155 -4.44 -14.61 -13.62
N MET A 156 -3.48 -14.75 -14.55
CA MET A 156 -2.94 -13.62 -15.32
C MET A 156 -3.96 -12.98 -16.24
N SER A 157 -4.88 -13.75 -16.84
CA SER A 157 -5.88 -13.16 -17.74
C SER A 157 -6.81 -12.22 -16.97
N SER A 158 -7.33 -12.66 -15.82
CA SER A 158 -8.14 -11.81 -14.95
C SER A 158 -7.37 -10.63 -14.38
N PHE A 159 -6.06 -10.80 -14.11
CA PHE A 159 -5.25 -9.69 -13.65
C PHE A 159 -5.08 -8.61 -14.71
N VAL A 160 -4.93 -8.98 -15.99
CA VAL A 160 -4.85 -8.02 -17.10
C VAL A 160 -6.13 -7.21 -17.22
N ASP A 161 -7.28 -7.81 -16.95
CA ASP A 161 -8.56 -7.09 -16.94
C ASP A 161 -8.63 -6.11 -15.74
N ASP A 162 -8.16 -6.52 -14.56
CA ASP A 162 -8.20 -5.71 -13.35
C ASP A 162 -7.11 -4.61 -13.30
N ILE A 163 -6.00 -4.75 -14.05
CA ILE A 163 -4.82 -3.87 -13.98
C ILE A 163 -5.15 -2.42 -14.38
N GLU A 164 -6.18 -2.23 -15.20
CA GLU A 164 -6.62 -0.91 -15.65
C GLU A 164 -6.93 0.02 -14.46
N LEU A 165 -7.51 -0.50 -13.39
CA LEU A 165 -7.79 0.28 -12.18
C LEU A 165 -6.49 0.79 -11.55
N SER A 166 -5.46 -0.07 -11.43
CA SER A 166 -4.16 0.33 -10.89
C SER A 166 -3.48 1.40 -11.74
N LEU A 167 -3.57 1.30 -13.07
CA LEU A 167 -3.02 2.29 -13.99
C LEU A 167 -3.78 3.63 -13.91
N ARG A 168 -5.11 3.61 -13.83
CA ARG A 168 -5.91 4.83 -13.61
C ARG A 168 -5.58 5.51 -12.29
N ILE A 169 -5.33 4.72 -11.24
CA ILE A 169 -4.87 5.24 -9.95
C ILE A 169 -3.49 5.87 -10.10
N GLN A 170 -2.57 5.24 -10.81
CA GLN A 170 -1.24 5.80 -11.10
C GLN A 170 -1.35 7.16 -11.83
N ASP A 171 -2.29 7.34 -12.74
CA ASP A 171 -2.47 8.61 -13.48
C ASP A 171 -3.04 9.77 -12.66
N ILE A 172 -3.67 9.49 -11.49
CA ILE A 172 -4.17 10.53 -10.58
C ILE A 172 -3.01 11.22 -9.83
N PHE A 173 -1.88 10.54 -9.68
CA PHE A 173 -0.74 10.96 -8.85
C PHE A 173 0.53 11.17 -9.68
#